data_AF-R1D1H7-F1
#
_entry.id   AF-R1D1H7-F1
#
_cell.length_a   1.000
_cell.length_b   1.000
_cell.length_c   1.000
_cell.angle_alpha   90.00
_cell.angle_beta   90.00
_cell.angle_gamma   90.00
#
_symmetry.space_group_name_H-M   'P 1'
#
loop_
_entity.id
_entity.type
_entity.pdbx_description
1 polymer ?
#
loop_
_entity_poly.entity_id
_entity_poly.type
_entity_poly.pdbx_seq_one_letter_code
_entity_poly.pdbx_strand_id
1 'polypeptide(L)'
;MSQHACVLEGNAAAGNIISLLLIAIFDAASSSSKARWFSVHSFANLLVVATSIKSVLVVMKDPFNAMDSRIYHDRSVFGSASPWPIYIVNAVHVYHMLAFRNLTSADYFHHLMFIPTVGFLGQTYEWGALRNFLCFFISGLPGGVDYLMLTLVKHKQIDVMLQKRMCAAINVWLRNPGITYEVAIMWMAWLYERSTVPPAVILLVASLSWFNAQYYNKQAVANYAIAHKLL
;
A
#
# COMPACT_ATOMS: atom_id res chain seq x y z
N MET A 1 -11.39 29.68 5.03
CA MET A 1 -12.52 28.81 5.46
C MET A 1 -13.52 28.68 4.32
N SER A 2 -13.43 27.62 3.52
CA SER A 2 -14.54 27.16 2.67
C SER A 2 -14.55 25.64 2.69
N GLN A 3 -15.59 25.08 3.29
CA GLN A 3 -15.87 23.66 3.35
C GLN A 3 -16.12 23.12 1.93
N HIS A 4 -15.22 22.26 1.46
CA HIS A 4 -15.58 21.25 0.47
C HIS A 4 -15.02 19.92 0.93
N ALA A 5 -15.68 19.33 1.94
CA ALA A 5 -15.60 17.90 2.14
C ALA A 5 -16.31 17.24 0.95
N CYS A 6 -15.56 17.00 -0.12
CA CYS A 6 -16.02 16.21 -1.25
C CYS A 6 -16.01 14.74 -0.80
N VAL A 7 -17.03 14.36 -0.02
CA VAL A 7 -17.37 12.96 0.23
C VAL A 7 -18.14 12.51 -1.01
N LEU A 8 -17.47 11.79 -1.91
CA LEU A 8 -18.13 11.14 -3.05
C LEU A 8 -18.32 9.66 -2.74
N GLU A 9 -19.38 9.39 -1.96
CA GLU A 9 -20.03 8.09 -1.91
C GLU A 9 -20.69 7.84 -3.27
N GLY A 10 -20.18 6.86 -4.01
CA GLY A 10 -20.82 6.41 -5.25
C GLY A 10 -20.26 5.12 -5.83
N ASN A 11 -19.01 4.75 -5.54
CA ASN A 11 -18.43 3.52 -6.11
C ASN A 11 -17.37 2.81 -5.23
N ALA A 12 -17.15 3.26 -3.99
CA ALA A 12 -16.15 2.64 -3.11
C ALA A 12 -16.54 1.21 -2.71
N ALA A 13 -17.81 0.97 -2.35
CA ALA A 13 -18.29 -0.36 -2.00
C ALA A 13 -18.16 -1.34 -3.18
N ALA A 14 -18.62 -0.95 -4.37
CA ALA A 14 -18.51 -1.78 -5.57
C ALA A 14 -17.05 -2.03 -5.97
N GLY A 15 -16.17 -1.02 -5.91
CA GLY A 15 -14.73 -1.20 -6.16
C GLY A 15 -14.05 -2.17 -5.18
N ASN A 16 -14.37 -2.09 -3.89
CA ASN A 16 -13.90 -3.04 -2.88
C ASN A 16 -14.44 -4.45 -3.12
N ILE A 17 -15.74 -4.61 -3.45
CA ILE A 17 -16.35 -5.90 -3.76
C ILE A 17 -15.70 -6.53 -5.00
N ILE A 18 -15.53 -5.76 -6.07
CA ILE A 18 -14.86 -6.24 -7.30
C ILE A 18 -13.43 -6.69 -6.96
N SER A 19 -12.69 -5.90 -6.20
CA SER A 19 -11.32 -6.23 -5.79
C SER A 19 -11.28 -7.50 -4.94
N LEU A 20 -12.21 -7.66 -3.98
CA LEU A 20 -12.35 -8.87 -3.17
C LEU A 20 -12.66 -10.10 -4.02
N LEU A 21 -13.57 -9.99 -4.99
CA LEU A 21 -13.91 -11.08 -5.90
C LEU A 21 -12.73 -11.47 -6.78
N LEU A 22 -12.00 -10.52 -7.35
CA LEU A 22 -10.80 -10.78 -8.14
C LEU A 22 -9.74 -11.53 -7.32
N ILE A 23 -9.52 -11.12 -6.07
CA ILE A 23 -8.60 -11.77 -5.13
C ILE A 23 -9.08 -13.19 -4.79
N ALA A 24 -10.38 -13.37 -4.52
CA ALA A 24 -10.95 -14.68 -4.21
C ALA A 24 -10.91 -15.65 -5.40
N ILE A 25 -11.14 -15.16 -6.62
CA ILE A 25 -11.03 -15.96 -7.85
C ILE A 25 -9.58 -16.40 -8.06
N PHE A 26 -8.62 -15.48 -7.91
CA PHE A 26 -7.20 -15.82 -8.02
C PHE A 26 -6.81 -16.84 -6.96
N ASP A 27 -7.24 -16.64 -5.71
CA ASP A 27 -6.97 -17.57 -4.62
C ASP A 27 -7.53 -18.98 -4.91
N ALA A 28 -8.78 -19.07 -5.37
CA ALA A 28 -9.42 -20.34 -5.73
C ALA A 28 -8.73 -21.05 -6.91
N ALA A 29 -8.19 -20.28 -7.87
CA ALA A 29 -7.42 -20.81 -8.99
C ALA A 29 -5.99 -21.22 -8.59
N SER A 30 -5.44 -20.60 -7.54
CA SER A 30 -4.13 -20.92 -7.00
C SER A 30 -4.20 -22.21 -6.17
N SER A 31 -3.29 -23.16 -6.40
CA SER A 31 -3.34 -24.44 -5.69
C SER A 31 -3.15 -24.28 -4.18
N SER A 32 -3.90 -25.08 -3.42
CA SER A 32 -3.76 -25.23 -1.95
C SER A 32 -2.31 -25.56 -1.59
N SER A 33 -1.56 -24.54 -1.17
CA SER A 33 -0.15 -24.69 -0.81
C SER A 33 0.17 -23.86 0.44
N LYS A 34 1.29 -24.18 1.09
CA LYS A 34 1.86 -23.36 2.17
C LYS A 34 2.25 -21.94 1.71
N ALA A 35 2.24 -21.67 0.40
CA ALA A 35 2.54 -20.39 -0.21
C ALA A 35 1.28 -19.56 -0.54
N ARG A 36 0.08 -20.12 -0.37
CA ARG A 36 -1.20 -19.55 -0.82
C ARG A 36 -1.35 -18.06 -0.47
N TRP A 37 -1.20 -17.70 0.81
CA TRP A 37 -1.27 -16.31 1.26
C TRP A 37 -0.29 -15.39 0.52
N PHE A 38 0.97 -15.83 0.39
CA PHE A 38 2.01 -15.03 -0.23
C PHE A 38 1.76 -14.83 -1.72
N SER A 39 1.24 -15.84 -2.41
CA SER A 39 0.88 -15.74 -3.82
C SER A 39 -0.30 -14.81 -4.04
N VAL A 40 -1.34 -14.90 -3.20
CA VAL A 40 -2.50 -14.00 -3.25
C VAL A 40 -2.09 -12.55 -3.03
N HIS A 41 -1.24 -12.30 -2.03
CA HIS A 41 -0.75 -10.95 -1.76
C HIS A 41 0.15 -10.44 -2.89
N SER A 42 1.05 -11.28 -3.42
CA SER A 42 1.87 -10.91 -4.59
C SER A 42 1.02 -10.52 -5.80
N PHE A 43 -0.09 -11.21 -6.05
CA PHE A 43 -1.03 -10.89 -7.12
C PHE A 43 -1.75 -9.56 -6.89
N ALA A 44 -2.29 -9.34 -5.70
CA ALA A 44 -2.94 -8.07 -5.36
C ALA A 44 -1.97 -6.88 -5.52
N ASN A 45 -0.72 -7.04 -5.08
CA ASN A 45 0.31 -6.00 -5.15
C ASN A 45 0.71 -5.70 -6.60
N LEU A 46 0.72 -6.70 -7.49
CA LEU A 46 0.91 -6.49 -8.93
C LEU A 46 -0.21 -5.62 -9.51
N LEU A 47 -1.47 -5.87 -9.14
CA LEU A 47 -2.59 -5.05 -9.59
C LEU A 47 -2.48 -3.61 -9.07
N VAL A 48 -2.06 -3.42 -7.81
CA VAL A 48 -1.76 -2.10 -7.25
C VAL A 48 -0.70 -1.38 -8.07
N VAL A 49 0.41 -2.05 -8.41
CA VAL A 49 1.48 -1.48 -9.25
C VAL A 49 0.95 -1.07 -10.62
N ALA A 50 0.23 -1.96 -11.30
CA ALA A 50 -0.32 -1.70 -12.64
C ALA A 50 -1.25 -0.49 -12.65
N THR A 51 -2.09 -0.34 -11.62
CA THR A 51 -3.09 0.73 -11.53
C THR A 51 -2.55 2.04 -10.92
N SER A 52 -1.34 2.05 -10.36
CA SER A 52 -0.73 3.23 -9.74
C SER A 52 0.40 3.87 -10.54
N ILE A 53 0.93 3.21 -11.59
CA ILE A 53 2.13 3.67 -12.31
C ILE A 53 2.00 5.09 -12.87
N LYS A 54 0.84 5.46 -13.43
CA LYS A 54 0.58 6.82 -13.94
C LYS A 54 0.68 7.86 -12.82
N SER A 55 0.22 7.50 -11.62
CA SER A 55 0.25 8.38 -10.44
C SER A 55 1.68 8.57 -9.95
N VAL A 56 2.49 7.51 -9.97
CA VAL A 56 3.93 7.59 -9.65
C VAL A 56 4.63 8.59 -10.56
N LEU A 57 4.41 8.49 -11.87
CA LEU A 57 5.00 9.41 -12.84
C LEU A 57 4.53 10.86 -12.64
N VAL A 58 3.26 11.07 -12.26
CA VAL A 58 2.73 12.40 -11.95
C VAL A 58 3.42 12.99 -10.72
N VAL A 59 3.49 12.25 -9.62
CA VAL A 59 4.08 12.73 -8.37
C VAL A 59 5.57 13.04 -8.52
N MET A 60 6.29 12.28 -9.36
CA MET A 60 7.69 12.56 -9.66
C MET A 60 7.90 13.79 -10.56
N LYS A 61 6.92 14.14 -11.40
CA LYS A 61 7.01 15.29 -12.32
C LYS A 61 6.48 16.59 -11.73
N ASP A 62 5.43 16.49 -10.93
CA ASP A 62 4.77 17.63 -10.28
C ASP A 62 4.43 17.30 -8.83
N PRO A 63 5.44 17.22 -7.95
CA PRO A 63 5.22 16.93 -6.53
C PRO A 63 4.46 18.05 -5.82
N PHE A 64 4.47 19.27 -6.34
CA PHE A 64 3.81 20.42 -5.71
C PHE A 64 2.28 20.32 -5.81
N ASN A 65 1.75 19.89 -6.95
CA ASN A 65 0.31 19.74 -7.14
C ASN A 65 -0.20 18.29 -7.00
N ALA A 66 0.68 17.31 -6.78
CA ALA A 66 0.35 15.89 -6.78
C ALA A 66 -0.82 15.48 -5.86
N MET A 67 -1.01 16.17 -4.74
CA MET A 67 -2.09 15.92 -3.79
C MET A 67 -3.39 16.69 -4.10
N ASP A 68 -3.34 17.66 -5.00
CA ASP A 68 -4.47 18.52 -5.30
C ASP A 68 -5.45 17.81 -6.25
N SER A 69 -6.54 17.30 -5.68
CA SER A 69 -7.58 16.60 -6.43
C SER A 69 -8.39 17.52 -7.35
N ARG A 70 -8.20 18.84 -7.32
CA ARG A 70 -8.78 19.76 -8.31
C ARG A 70 -7.98 19.73 -9.60
N ILE A 71 -6.68 19.43 -9.51
CA ILE A 71 -5.75 19.34 -10.65
C ILE A 71 -5.70 17.89 -11.16
N TYR A 72 -5.39 16.93 -10.28
CA TYR A 72 -5.31 15.51 -10.63
C TYR A 72 -6.57 14.77 -10.17
N HIS A 73 -7.51 14.57 -11.09
CA HIS A 73 -8.83 13.99 -10.82
C HIS A 73 -9.24 12.85 -11.78
N ASP A 74 -8.31 12.33 -12.59
CA ASP A 74 -8.60 11.19 -13.46
C ASP A 74 -8.75 9.90 -12.63
N ARG A 75 -10.01 9.51 -12.41
CA ARG A 75 -10.40 8.34 -11.60
C ARG A 75 -10.57 7.05 -12.41
N SER A 76 -10.20 7.05 -13.69
CA SER A 76 -10.20 5.81 -14.50
C SER A 76 -9.30 4.75 -13.87
N VAL A 77 -9.46 3.47 -14.27
CA VAL A 77 -8.69 2.34 -13.68
C VAL A 77 -7.18 2.60 -13.68
N PHE A 78 -6.66 3.14 -14.78
CA PHE A 78 -5.24 3.50 -14.97
C PHE A 78 -5.00 5.02 -14.88
N GLY A 79 -5.93 5.75 -14.27
CA GLY A 79 -5.90 7.19 -14.11
C GLY A 79 -4.91 7.68 -13.05
N SER A 80 -4.52 8.94 -13.12
CA SER A 80 -3.55 9.53 -12.18
C SER A 80 -4.11 9.67 -10.77
N ALA A 81 -5.43 9.69 -10.60
CA ALA A 81 -6.12 9.69 -9.32
C ALA A 81 -7.06 8.48 -9.20
N SER A 82 -6.68 7.34 -9.82
CA SER A 82 -7.41 6.08 -9.73
C SER A 82 -7.68 5.71 -8.26
N PRO A 83 -8.89 5.29 -7.88
CA PRO A 83 -9.13 4.76 -6.54
C PRO A 83 -8.87 3.24 -6.45
N TRP A 84 -8.58 2.58 -7.58
CA TRP A 84 -8.39 1.13 -7.61
C TRP A 84 -7.22 0.63 -6.77
N PRO A 85 -6.04 1.29 -6.74
CA PRO A 85 -4.96 0.89 -5.84
C PRO A 85 -5.40 0.74 -4.39
N ILE A 86 -6.15 1.71 -3.85
CA ILE A 86 -6.58 1.67 -2.45
C ILE A 86 -7.67 0.62 -2.22
N TYR A 87 -8.57 0.41 -3.19
CA TYR A 87 -9.58 -0.66 -3.11
C TYR A 87 -8.94 -2.04 -3.09
N ILE A 88 -7.92 -2.27 -3.91
CA ILE A 88 -7.19 -3.54 -3.95
C ILE A 88 -6.41 -3.77 -2.65
N VAL A 89 -5.73 -2.73 -2.15
CA VAL A 89 -5.05 -2.78 -0.85
C VAL A 89 -6.05 -3.12 0.25
N ASN A 90 -7.15 -2.40 0.38
CA ASN A 90 -8.14 -2.68 1.42
C ASN A 90 -8.72 -4.09 1.27
N ALA A 91 -9.04 -4.51 0.05
CA ALA A 91 -9.59 -5.82 -0.24
C ALA A 91 -8.64 -6.97 0.15
N VAL A 92 -7.33 -6.91 -0.19
CA VAL A 92 -6.40 -8.00 0.15
C VAL A 92 -6.23 -8.17 1.66
N HIS A 93 -6.25 -7.07 2.42
CA HIS A 93 -6.12 -7.10 3.87
C HIS A 93 -7.41 -7.57 4.55
N VAL A 94 -8.59 -7.16 4.05
CA VAL A 94 -9.86 -7.71 4.52
C VAL A 94 -9.95 -9.21 4.20
N TYR A 95 -9.59 -9.59 2.97
CA TYR A 95 -9.58 -10.99 2.54
C TYR A 95 -8.66 -11.85 3.41
N HIS A 96 -7.45 -11.36 3.73
CA HIS A 96 -6.51 -12.04 4.62
C HIS A 96 -7.15 -12.41 5.97
N MET A 97 -7.79 -11.42 6.59
CA MET A 97 -8.40 -11.55 7.91
C MET A 97 -9.59 -12.54 7.91
N LEU A 98 -10.30 -12.66 6.78
CA LEU A 98 -11.46 -13.54 6.64
C LEU A 98 -11.07 -14.98 6.22
N ALA A 99 -10.14 -15.11 5.28
CA ALA A 99 -9.80 -16.38 4.63
C ALA A 99 -8.71 -17.17 5.37
N PHE A 100 -7.86 -16.52 6.16
CA PHE A 100 -6.76 -17.15 6.89
C PHE A 100 -7.00 -17.11 8.41
N ARG A 101 -6.76 -18.24 9.07
CA ARG A 101 -7.03 -18.41 10.51
C ARG A 101 -5.79 -18.34 11.39
N ASN A 102 -4.60 -18.45 10.79
CA ASN A 102 -3.31 -18.48 11.47
C ASN A 102 -2.68 -17.08 11.57
N LEU A 103 -3.48 -16.08 11.97
CA LEU A 103 -3.06 -14.70 12.09
C LEU A 103 -2.22 -14.48 13.35
N THR A 104 -1.10 -13.79 13.21
CA THR A 104 -0.22 -13.41 14.32
C THR A 104 -0.69 -12.09 14.96
N SER A 105 -0.19 -11.78 16.15
CA SER A 105 -0.43 -10.47 16.78
C SER A 105 0.07 -9.30 15.92
N ALA A 106 1.17 -9.50 15.19
CA ALA A 106 1.69 -8.52 14.24
C ALA A 106 0.74 -8.31 13.05
N ASP A 107 0.06 -9.37 12.60
CA ASP A 107 -0.99 -9.27 11.57
C ASP A 107 -2.16 -8.43 12.10
N TYR A 108 -2.68 -8.74 13.29
CA TYR A 108 -3.76 -7.94 13.88
C TYR A 108 -3.38 -6.47 14.05
N PHE A 109 -2.19 -6.18 14.56
CA PHE A 109 -1.69 -4.81 14.69
C PHE A 109 -1.66 -4.09 13.34
N HIS A 110 -1.06 -4.71 12.31
CA HIS A 110 -0.96 -4.13 10.99
C HIS A 110 -2.34 -3.82 10.39
N HIS A 111 -3.25 -4.80 10.43
CA HIS A 111 -4.54 -4.70 9.75
C HIS A 111 -5.47 -3.74 10.50
N LEU A 112 -5.55 -3.84 11.82
CA LEU A 112 -6.45 -3.01 12.63
C LEU A 112 -5.96 -1.58 12.82
N MET A 113 -4.63 -1.35 12.78
CA MET A 113 -4.10 0.00 12.80
C MET A 113 -4.25 0.66 11.44
N PHE A 114 -3.67 0.09 10.37
CA PHE A 114 -3.49 0.81 9.11
C PHE A 114 -4.72 0.76 8.19
N ILE A 115 -5.52 -0.31 8.17
CA ILE A 115 -6.68 -0.36 7.27
C ILE A 115 -7.78 0.63 7.68
N PRO A 116 -8.20 0.73 8.96
CA PRO A 116 -9.21 1.73 9.35
C PRO A 116 -8.71 3.18 9.29
N THR A 117 -7.41 3.43 9.46
CA THR A 117 -6.88 4.80 9.58
C THR A 117 -6.25 5.32 8.28
N VAL A 118 -5.48 4.50 7.58
CA VAL A 118 -4.83 4.88 6.31
C VAL A 118 -5.66 4.37 5.14
N GLY A 119 -6.09 3.10 5.19
CA GLY A 119 -6.89 2.46 4.15
C GLY A 119 -8.24 3.12 3.92
N PHE A 120 -9.02 3.29 4.99
CA PHE A 120 -10.36 3.88 4.94
C PHE A 120 -10.30 5.38 4.62
N LEU A 121 -9.46 6.16 5.30
CA LEU A 121 -9.32 7.59 4.98
C LEU A 121 -8.74 7.82 3.57
N GLY A 122 -7.89 6.91 3.10
CA GLY A 122 -7.37 6.90 1.73
C GLY A 122 -8.46 6.73 0.66
N GLN A 123 -9.50 5.95 0.94
CA GLN A 123 -10.64 5.79 0.03
C GLN A 123 -11.75 6.84 0.22
N THR A 124 -11.89 7.41 1.41
CA THR A 124 -12.96 8.39 1.72
C THR A 124 -12.67 9.77 1.13
N TYR A 125 -11.41 10.20 1.09
CA TYR A 125 -11.02 11.51 0.60
C TYR A 125 -10.32 11.45 -0.76
N GLU A 126 -10.31 12.57 -1.46
CA GLU A 126 -9.58 12.72 -2.72
C GLU A 126 -8.19 13.30 -2.51
N TRP A 127 -7.18 12.43 -2.60
CA TRP A 127 -5.77 12.75 -2.37
C TRP A 127 -5.01 13.07 -3.66
N GLY A 128 -5.70 13.31 -4.77
CA GLY A 128 -5.09 13.43 -6.09
C GLY A 128 -4.29 12.18 -6.47
N ALA A 129 -3.10 12.38 -7.06
CA ALA A 129 -2.18 11.31 -7.41
C ALA A 129 -1.41 10.73 -6.22
N LEU A 130 -1.34 11.45 -5.11
CA LEU A 130 -0.52 11.07 -3.96
C LEU A 130 -1.01 9.78 -3.28
N ARG A 131 -2.32 9.52 -3.22
CA ARG A 131 -2.87 8.25 -2.69
C ARG A 131 -2.26 7.03 -3.36
N ASN A 132 -2.14 7.07 -4.68
CA ASN A 132 -1.64 5.94 -5.45
C ASN A 132 -0.13 5.82 -5.37
N PHE A 133 0.57 6.94 -5.21
CA PHE A 133 1.99 6.96 -4.87
C PHE A 133 2.23 6.22 -3.54
N LEU A 134 1.46 6.56 -2.50
CA LEU A 134 1.53 5.85 -1.22
C LEU A 134 1.22 4.35 -1.42
N CYS A 135 0.12 4.00 -2.09
CA CYS A 135 -0.25 2.61 -2.35
C CYS A 135 0.88 1.82 -3.05
N PHE A 136 1.56 2.44 -4.02
CA PHE A 136 2.68 1.83 -4.73
C PHE A 136 3.83 1.45 -3.80
N PHE A 137 4.21 2.33 -2.87
CA PHE A 137 5.35 2.08 -1.97
C PHE A 137 4.97 1.30 -0.70
N ILE A 138 3.79 1.54 -0.12
CA ILE A 138 3.39 0.88 1.13
C ILE A 138 3.00 -0.58 0.93
N SER A 139 2.37 -0.90 -0.20
CA SER A 139 1.88 -2.23 -0.52
C SER A 139 2.35 -2.71 -1.89
N GLY A 140 2.23 -1.91 -2.95
CA GLY A 140 2.51 -2.28 -4.35
C GLY A 140 3.88 -2.91 -4.63
N LEU A 141 4.84 -2.15 -5.16
CA LEU A 141 6.08 -2.73 -5.68
C LEU A 141 6.94 -3.37 -4.58
N PRO A 142 7.25 -2.70 -3.46
CA PRO A 142 8.08 -3.28 -2.41
C PRO A 142 7.49 -4.56 -1.83
N GLY A 143 6.18 -4.53 -1.51
CA GLY A 143 5.48 -5.69 -0.97
C GLY A 143 5.35 -6.79 -2.01
N GLY A 144 4.99 -6.48 -3.26
CA GLY A 144 4.80 -7.48 -4.31
C GLY A 144 6.06 -8.31 -4.58
N VAL A 145 7.23 -7.66 -4.61
CA VAL A 145 8.51 -8.37 -4.74
C VAL A 145 8.80 -9.23 -3.52
N ASP A 146 8.54 -8.74 -2.31
CA ASP A 146 8.78 -9.50 -1.08
C ASP A 146 7.88 -10.74 -0.98
N TYR A 147 6.58 -10.58 -1.24
CA TYR A 147 5.60 -11.65 -1.23
C TYR A 147 5.85 -12.68 -2.33
N LEU A 148 6.28 -12.27 -3.53
CA LEU A 148 6.74 -13.19 -4.57
C LEU A 148 7.92 -14.04 -4.07
N MET A 149 8.94 -13.41 -3.47
CA MET A 149 10.08 -14.14 -2.92
C MET A 149 9.66 -15.10 -1.81
N LEU A 150 8.73 -14.72 -0.93
CA LEU A 150 8.18 -15.60 0.10
C LEU A 150 7.48 -16.82 -0.52
N THR A 151 6.73 -16.64 -1.62
CA THR A 151 6.18 -17.74 -2.40
C THR A 151 7.28 -18.66 -2.93
N LEU A 152 8.32 -18.11 -3.55
CA LEU A 152 9.45 -18.89 -4.10
C LEU A 152 10.20 -19.66 -3.00
N VAL A 153 10.39 -19.06 -1.81
CA VAL A 153 10.96 -19.74 -0.63
C VAL A 153 10.11 -20.94 -0.22
N LYS A 154 8.77 -20.80 -0.19
CA LYS A 154 7.86 -21.91 0.16
C LYS A 154 7.89 -23.04 -0.87
N HIS A 155 8.20 -22.73 -2.13
CA HIS A 155 8.45 -23.71 -3.18
C HIS A 155 9.90 -24.19 -3.25
N LYS A 156 10.77 -23.78 -2.32
CA LYS A 156 12.21 -24.13 -2.29
C LYS A 156 12.97 -23.72 -3.55
N GLN A 157 12.50 -22.68 -4.24
CA GLN A 157 13.13 -22.17 -5.47
C GLN A 157 14.20 -21.12 -5.18
N ILE A 158 14.14 -20.47 -4.01
CA ILE A 158 15.18 -19.57 -3.52
C ILE A 158 15.44 -19.82 -2.03
N ASP A 159 16.63 -19.41 -1.58
CA ASP A 159 17.02 -19.52 -0.18
C ASP A 159 16.36 -18.45 0.72
N VAL A 160 16.15 -18.80 1.98
CA VAL A 160 15.53 -17.92 3.00
C VAL A 160 16.41 -16.69 3.26
N MET A 161 17.73 -16.84 3.29
CA MET A 161 18.65 -15.74 3.52
C MET A 161 18.66 -14.75 2.36
N LEU A 162 18.53 -15.24 1.13
CA LEU A 162 18.36 -14.39 -0.04
C LEU A 162 17.10 -13.53 0.09
N GLN A 163 15.95 -14.14 0.42
CA GLN A 163 14.70 -13.38 0.63
C GLN A 163 14.85 -12.34 1.74
N LYS A 164 15.44 -12.69 2.89
CA LYS A 164 15.63 -11.74 4.01
C LYS A 164 16.55 -10.57 3.64
N ARG A 165 17.65 -10.84 2.94
CA ARG A 165 18.58 -9.80 2.45
C ARG A 165 17.87 -8.84 1.51
N MET A 166 17.11 -9.37 0.55
CA MET A 166 16.37 -8.57 -0.41
C MET A 166 15.23 -7.78 0.26
N CYS A 167 14.49 -8.38 1.19
CA CYS A 167 13.46 -7.70 1.98
C CYS A 167 14.04 -6.50 2.76
N ALA A 168 15.19 -6.68 3.42
CA ALA A 168 15.89 -5.60 4.12
C ALA A 168 16.31 -4.49 3.13
N ALA A 169 16.92 -4.84 2.00
CA ALA A 169 17.34 -3.87 1.00
C ALA A 169 16.16 -3.09 0.40
N ILE A 170 15.06 -3.76 0.06
CA ILE A 170 13.84 -3.14 -0.49
C ILE A 170 13.23 -2.18 0.52
N ASN A 171 13.19 -2.53 1.81
CA ASN A 171 12.66 -1.62 2.82
C ASN A 171 13.55 -0.37 2.99
N VAL A 172 14.88 -0.55 3.03
CA VAL A 172 15.84 0.55 3.23
C VAL A 172 15.90 1.49 2.03
N TRP A 173 15.95 0.95 0.81
CA TRP A 173 16.29 1.72 -0.39
C TRP A 173 15.09 2.10 -1.26
N LEU A 174 13.94 1.44 -1.08
CA LEU A 174 12.77 1.68 -1.92
C LEU A 174 11.54 2.11 -1.11
N ARG A 175 11.07 1.28 -0.18
CA ARG A 175 9.84 1.55 0.57
C ARG A 175 9.98 2.74 1.50
N ASN A 176 10.98 2.73 2.38
CA ASN A 176 11.14 3.78 3.38
C ASN A 176 11.41 5.16 2.73
N PRO A 177 12.31 5.29 1.73
CA PRO A 177 12.50 6.55 1.02
C PRO A 177 11.26 7.01 0.27
N GLY A 178 10.54 6.09 -0.40
CA GLY A 178 9.32 6.41 -1.14
C GLY A 178 8.21 6.95 -0.23
N ILE A 179 7.93 6.27 0.89
CA ILE A 179 6.92 6.75 1.84
C ILE A 179 7.36 8.03 2.55
N THR A 180 8.65 8.18 2.86
CA THR A 180 9.15 9.44 3.48
C THR A 180 9.02 10.63 2.52
N TYR A 181 9.27 10.42 1.23
CA TYR A 181 9.05 11.44 0.19
C TYR A 181 7.56 11.81 0.07
N GLU A 182 6.68 10.81 0.12
CA GLU A 182 5.23 10.99 0.12
C GLU A 182 4.76 11.86 1.30
N VAL A 183 5.26 11.58 2.51
CA VAL A 183 4.99 12.36 3.72
C VAL A 183 5.46 13.82 3.58
N ALA A 184 6.62 14.05 2.95
CA ALA A 184 7.09 15.40 2.67
C ALA A 184 6.15 16.15 1.71
N ILE A 185 5.58 15.47 0.72
CA ILE A 185 4.58 16.07 -0.18
C ILE A 185 3.27 16.37 0.57
N MET A 186 2.79 15.47 1.42
CA MET A 186 1.61 15.73 2.27
C MET A 186 1.81 17.00 3.12
N TRP A 187 3.00 17.17 3.69
CA TRP A 187 3.36 18.36 4.45
C TRP A 187 3.35 19.63 3.59
N MET A 188 3.97 19.61 2.41
CA MET A 188 3.95 20.75 1.48
C MET A 188 2.53 21.09 1.04
N ALA A 189 1.72 20.08 0.71
CA ALA A 189 0.35 20.25 0.28
C ALA A 189 -0.51 20.90 1.37
N TRP A 190 -0.28 20.56 2.64
CA TRP A 190 -0.91 21.25 3.76
C TRP A 190 -0.48 22.72 3.86
N LEU A 191 0.83 22.99 3.87
CA LEU A 191 1.37 24.35 4.04
C LEU A 191 0.92 25.33 2.94
N TYR A 192 0.84 24.86 1.70
CA TYR A 192 0.51 25.69 0.55
C TYR A 192 -0.95 25.56 0.08
N GLU A 193 -1.81 24.94 0.90
CA GLU A 193 -3.24 24.74 0.61
C GLU A 193 -3.50 24.02 -0.74
N ARG A 194 -2.60 23.09 -1.10
CA ARG A 194 -2.66 22.23 -2.30
C ARG A 194 -3.31 20.88 -2.03
N SER A 195 -4.41 20.89 -1.29
CA SER A 195 -5.21 19.70 -1.05
C SER A 195 -6.67 20.05 -0.80
N THR A 196 -7.56 19.11 -1.11
CA THR A 196 -8.97 19.13 -0.70
C THR A 196 -9.21 18.32 0.58
N VAL A 197 -8.18 17.61 1.07
CA VAL A 197 -8.24 16.77 2.27
C VAL A 197 -8.16 17.64 3.53
N PRO A 198 -8.97 17.39 4.57
CA PRO A 198 -8.89 18.15 5.81
C PRO A 198 -7.51 18.03 6.49
N PRO A 199 -6.90 19.12 7.01
CA PRO A 199 -5.56 19.09 7.61
C PRO A 199 -5.35 18.04 8.70
N ALA A 200 -6.35 17.81 9.56
CA ALA A 200 -6.27 16.78 10.61
C ALA A 200 -6.11 15.36 10.03
N VAL A 201 -6.75 15.09 8.90
CA VAL A 201 -6.64 13.80 8.19
C VAL A 201 -5.26 13.68 7.54
N ILE A 202 -4.76 14.76 6.93
CA ILE A 202 -3.40 14.81 6.36
C ILE A 202 -2.37 14.48 7.45
N LEU A 203 -2.43 15.16 8.59
CA LEU A 203 -1.49 14.95 9.71
C LEU A 203 -1.54 13.52 10.24
N LEU A 204 -2.74 12.96 10.41
CA LEU A 204 -2.92 11.58 10.87
C LEU A 204 -2.32 10.57 9.88
N VAL A 205 -2.68 10.67 8.59
CA VAL A 205 -2.20 9.73 7.57
C VAL A 205 -0.71 9.89 7.35
N ALA A 206 -0.17 11.11 7.30
CA ALA A 206 1.26 11.37 7.19
C ALA A 206 2.04 10.72 8.36
N SER A 207 1.57 10.91 9.59
CA SER A 207 2.20 10.35 10.79
C SER A 207 2.19 8.82 10.77
N LEU A 208 1.06 8.21 10.41
CA LEU A 208 0.93 6.76 10.35
C LEU A 208 1.68 6.14 9.18
N SER A 209 1.71 6.79 8.01
CA SER A 209 2.54 6.38 6.87
C SER A 209 4.02 6.41 7.22
N TRP A 210 4.49 7.49 7.84
CA TRP A 210 5.88 7.59 8.31
C TRP A 210 6.20 6.51 9.36
N PHE A 211 5.33 6.34 10.37
CA PHE A 211 5.50 5.30 11.39
C PHE A 211 5.55 3.90 10.76
N ASN A 212 4.66 3.60 9.81
CA ASN A 212 4.65 2.34 9.06
C ASN A 212 6.00 2.10 8.37
N ALA A 213 6.50 3.10 7.63
CA ALA A 213 7.76 3.02 6.93
C ALA A 213 8.94 2.72 7.88
N GLN A 214 9.06 3.47 8.98
CA GLN A 214 10.15 3.28 9.94
C GLN A 214 10.04 1.94 10.67
N TYR A 215 8.83 1.57 11.12
CA TYR A 215 8.59 0.36 11.87
C TYR A 215 8.95 -0.89 11.05
N TYR A 216 8.43 -1.01 9.83
CA TYR A 216 8.70 -2.18 9.00
C TYR A 216 10.13 -2.19 8.45
N ASN A 217 10.74 -1.03 8.22
CA ASN A 217 12.16 -0.95 7.87
C ASN A 217 13.05 -1.51 8.99
N LYS A 218 12.81 -1.10 10.24
CA LYS A 218 13.51 -1.65 11.41
C LYS A 218 13.33 -3.16 11.50
N GLN A 219 12.09 -3.66 11.32
CA GLN A 219 11.81 -5.09 11.40
C GLN A 219 12.54 -5.88 10.30
N ALA A 220 12.50 -5.41 9.05
CA ALA A 220 13.17 -6.09 7.94
C ALA A 220 14.69 -6.19 8.14
N VAL A 221 15.33 -5.09 8.55
CA VAL A 221 16.77 -5.05 8.81
C VAL A 221 17.16 -5.93 10.00
N ALA A 222 16.43 -5.84 11.11
CA ALA A 222 16.71 -6.66 12.30
C ALA A 222 16.54 -8.16 12.00
N ASN A 223 15.52 -8.53 11.25
CA ASN A 223 15.23 -9.93 10.91
C ASN A 223 16.29 -10.52 9.99
N TYR A 224 16.87 -9.72 9.07
CA TYR A 224 18.05 -10.12 8.30
C TYR A 224 19.30 -10.23 9.17
N ALA A 225 19.60 -9.22 9.99
CA ALA A 225 20.81 -9.18 10.81
C ALA A 225 20.89 -10.33 11.84
N ILE A 226 19.78 -10.64 12.52
CA ILE A 226 19.73 -11.77 13.47
C ILE A 226 19.90 -13.09 12.72
N ALA A 227 19.21 -13.28 11.61
CA ALA A 227 19.29 -14.51 10.84
C ALA A 227 20.69 -14.75 10.25
N HIS A 228 21.38 -13.69 9.84
CA HIS A 228 22.74 -13.77 9.34
C HIS A 228 23.76 -14.17 10.41
N LYS A 229 23.56 -13.74 11.68
CA LYS A 229 24.46 -14.11 12.80
C LYS A 229 24.27 -15.54 13.33
N LEU A 230 23.17 -16.21 12.97
CA LEU A 230 22.84 -17.57 13.42
C LEU A 230 23.28 -18.65 12.40
N LEU A 231 23.93 -18.25 11.31
CA LEU A 231 24.54 -19.12 10.30
C LEU A 231 26.07 -19.04 10.41
#